data_AF-A0A9D1UUI0-F1
#
_entry.id   AF-A0A9D1UUI0-F1
#
_cell.length_a   1.000
_cell.length_b   1.000
_cell.length_c   1.000
_cell.angle_alpha   90.00
_cell.angle_beta   90.00
_cell.angle_gamma   90.00
#
_symmetry.space_group_name_H-M   'P 1'
#
loop_
_entity.id
_entity.type
_entity.pdbx_description
1 polymer ?
#
loop_
_entity_poly.entity_id
_entity_poly.type
_entity_poly.pdbx_seq_one_letter_code
_entity_poly.pdbx_strand_id
1 'polypeptide(L)'
;MVNMSLRGVRKVPRFGLARLGRDYAYVLPGLFISLFAFLVLVPMTVLSIGTFVVWIGVLLLPITLRIASGFAQVSRARLRGWGVQLPAASYEPFQSGVMGFIRPMSEPRRWLDLVFETLVAFPLRLFTFVVAVAWPAGAFGGITYWFWGIFVPDGDVGLTGLILEAFRGGSAPDTASRAFLLEAGFQFVVGLLLLVTLPMVMRGLAVLDAAATSAALGGRDDSAESSPRDATAGEPDAFAGPFPGLAQSQPGEGWAWILASFAAVVTIAVSWPVLAVLYGVPGTFAMCLALGSAAALVLVVRWPYVGVGVQTVTAVATTLLTAGSPSLWWLPWPWPVMTLIVHAMIVALVALRCSWPQAIVAWAVPLAGVQLASFLATAMSADLDPELRSSEIVSPAVTVGVLVAGLAVRQMIRNKGALREERRTSAQLSAQRQELEERNRIARELHDVVAHSMSVIGVQATTAKYRLPDMAPEVESEFESVAGSSRQALTEMRSLLALLRSAEEDRGAPLVPQPTLADIPALLEATRQSGARIGLRWTPRDEHGDPTWDAEDISVPAATGLTA
;
A
#
# COMPACT_ATOMS: atom_id res chain seq x y z
N MET A 1 18.05 -0.79 35.16
CA MET A 1 17.06 -1.89 35.19
C MET A 1 15.70 -1.31 35.52
N VAL A 2 14.89 -0.99 34.52
CA VAL A 2 13.45 -0.71 34.67
C VAL A 2 12.78 -1.55 33.60
N ASN A 3 12.14 -2.62 34.04
CA ASN A 3 11.58 -3.68 33.19
C ASN A 3 10.17 -3.28 32.76
N MET A 4 10.06 -2.45 31.73
CA MET A 4 8.77 -2.10 31.11
C MET A 4 8.36 -3.25 30.20
N SER A 5 7.61 -4.21 30.75
CA SER A 5 7.09 -5.38 30.07
C SER A 5 6.03 -4.99 29.02
N LEU A 6 6.47 -4.56 27.84
CA LEU A 6 5.67 -4.51 26.62
C LEU A 6 5.34 -5.95 26.18
N ARG A 7 4.36 -6.59 26.83
CA ARG A 7 3.77 -7.85 26.34
C ARG A 7 3.12 -7.58 25.00
N GLY A 8 3.72 -8.08 23.93
CA GLY A 8 3.18 -7.99 22.56
C GLY A 8 4.20 -7.57 21.49
N VAL A 9 5.29 -6.90 21.88
CA VAL A 9 6.36 -6.56 20.92
C VAL A 9 7.27 -7.78 20.77
N ARG A 10 6.96 -8.67 19.81
CA ARG A 10 7.89 -9.75 19.40
C ARG A 10 9.29 -9.14 19.25
N LYS A 11 10.32 -9.79 19.82
CA LYS A 11 11.73 -9.40 19.69
C LYS A 11 12.03 -9.03 18.24
N VAL A 12 12.15 -7.74 17.98
CA VAL A 12 12.27 -7.20 16.63
C VAL A 12 13.73 -7.41 16.18
N PRO A 13 14.00 -8.19 15.11
CA PRO A 13 15.38 -8.52 14.73
C PRO A 13 16.17 -7.29 14.27
N ARG A 14 17.50 -7.38 14.37
CA ARG A 14 18.50 -6.31 14.17
C ARG A 14 18.55 -5.79 12.72
N PHE A 15 18.90 -4.49 12.61
CA PHE A 15 19.36 -3.69 11.48
C PHE A 15 19.18 -4.20 10.03
N GLY A 16 18.58 -3.37 9.17
CA GLY A 16 18.57 -3.56 7.72
C GLY A 16 17.99 -2.36 6.95
N LEU A 17 18.57 -2.03 5.79
CA LEU A 17 18.16 -0.91 4.91
C LEU A 17 16.66 -0.96 4.53
N ALA A 18 16.10 -2.17 4.35
CA ALA A 18 14.69 -2.36 4.06
C ALA A 18 13.74 -1.92 5.20
N ARG A 19 14.24 -1.84 6.45
CA ARG A 19 13.48 -1.35 7.61
C ARG A 19 13.59 0.16 7.79
N LEU A 20 14.73 0.75 7.44
CA LEU A 20 14.91 2.20 7.44
C LEU A 20 13.78 2.87 6.63
N GLY A 21 13.50 2.35 5.43
CA GLY A 21 12.39 2.84 4.60
C GLY A 21 11.01 2.69 5.24
N ARG A 22 10.78 1.67 6.08
CA ARG A 22 9.53 1.49 6.82
C ARG A 22 9.38 2.45 7.99
N ASP A 23 10.48 2.71 8.71
CA ASP A 23 10.50 3.66 9.82
C ASP A 23 10.28 5.09 9.30
N TYR A 24 10.89 5.45 8.15
CA TYR A 24 10.62 6.71 7.45
C TYR A 24 9.16 6.85 6.97
N ALA A 25 8.63 5.80 6.34
CA ALA A 25 7.25 5.78 5.86
C ALA A 25 6.23 5.92 7.01
N TYR A 26 6.62 5.56 8.24
CA TYR A 26 5.78 5.74 9.42
C TYR A 26 5.91 7.15 10.04
N VAL A 27 7.14 7.68 10.19
CA VAL A 27 7.40 8.95 10.90
C VAL A 27 7.04 10.18 10.05
N LEU A 28 7.43 10.23 8.78
CA LEU A 28 7.28 11.44 7.95
C LEU A 28 5.82 11.92 7.79
N PRO A 29 4.84 11.03 7.53
CA PRO A 29 3.44 11.47 7.41
C PRO A 29 2.87 11.97 8.74
N GLY A 30 3.49 11.61 9.88
CA GLY A 30 2.98 11.91 11.21
C GLY A 30 2.75 13.39 11.42
N LEU A 31 3.75 14.23 11.11
CA LEU A 31 3.65 15.69 11.31
C LEU A 31 2.45 16.26 10.56
N PHE A 32 2.28 15.94 9.28
CA PHE A 32 1.21 16.51 8.46
C PHE A 32 -0.17 16.15 9.00
N ILE A 33 -0.35 14.92 9.47
CA ILE A 33 -1.60 14.47 10.07
C ILE A 33 -1.87 15.22 11.37
N SER A 34 -0.87 15.30 12.27
CA SER A 34 -1.06 15.99 13.54
C SER A 34 -1.18 17.50 13.39
N LEU A 35 -0.51 18.10 12.40
CA LEU A 35 -0.64 19.52 12.10
C LEU A 35 -2.05 19.82 11.60
N PHE A 36 -2.58 18.99 10.70
CA PHE A 36 -3.95 19.14 10.23
C PHE A 36 -4.97 18.88 11.35
N ALA A 37 -4.77 17.84 12.15
CA ALA A 37 -5.57 17.58 13.34
C ALA A 37 -5.53 18.78 14.30
N PHE A 38 -4.35 19.35 14.57
CA PHE A 38 -4.19 20.53 15.41
C PHE A 38 -4.93 21.75 14.86
N LEU A 39 -4.75 22.06 13.57
CA LEU A 39 -5.38 23.20 12.90
C LEU A 39 -6.91 23.09 12.83
N VAL A 40 -7.47 21.89 12.83
CA VAL A 40 -8.93 21.68 12.84
C VAL A 40 -9.46 21.61 14.27
N LEU A 41 -8.86 20.75 15.10
CA LEU A 41 -9.37 20.43 16.42
C LEU A 41 -9.19 21.58 17.40
N VAL A 42 -8.07 22.31 17.37
CA VAL A 42 -7.85 23.42 18.33
C VAL A 42 -8.87 24.53 18.11
N PRO A 43 -9.05 25.09 16.89
CA PRO A 43 -10.07 26.11 16.68
C PRO A 43 -11.49 25.61 16.94
N MET A 44 -11.83 24.37 16.52
CA MET A 44 -13.15 23.81 16.82
C MET A 44 -13.38 23.61 18.32
N THR A 45 -12.37 23.20 19.07
CA THR A 45 -12.47 23.02 20.53
C THR A 45 -12.63 24.37 21.21
N VAL A 46 -11.81 25.36 20.85
CA VAL A 46 -11.92 26.72 21.37
C VAL A 46 -13.28 27.34 21.03
N LEU A 47 -13.75 27.19 19.78
CA LEU A 47 -15.05 27.67 19.34
C LEU A 47 -16.19 26.96 20.09
N SER A 48 -16.09 25.65 20.24
CA SER A 48 -17.09 24.85 20.94
C SER A 48 -17.20 25.23 22.42
N ILE A 49 -16.07 25.36 23.12
CA ILE A 49 -16.06 25.77 24.52
C ILE A 49 -16.51 27.23 24.67
N GLY A 50 -16.01 28.12 23.81
CA GLY A 50 -16.31 29.56 23.85
C GLY A 50 -17.77 29.88 23.53
N THR A 51 -18.43 29.09 22.67
CA THR A 51 -19.84 29.27 22.30
C THR A 51 -20.79 28.38 23.08
N PHE A 52 -20.32 27.72 24.14
CA PHE A 52 -21.15 26.85 24.98
C PHE A 52 -22.30 27.62 25.66
N VAL A 53 -22.04 28.87 26.06
CA VAL A 53 -23.02 29.76 26.73
C VAL A 53 -24.24 30.05 25.85
N VAL A 54 -24.05 30.14 24.53
CA VAL A 54 -25.12 30.41 23.55
C VAL A 54 -25.69 29.13 22.93
N TRP A 55 -25.47 27.97 23.56
CA TRP A 55 -25.91 26.64 23.13
C TRP A 55 -25.35 26.13 21.77
N ILE A 56 -24.74 26.99 20.96
CA ILE A 56 -24.02 26.62 19.74
C ILE A 56 -22.90 25.62 20.06
N GLY A 57 -22.17 25.86 21.15
CA GLY A 57 -21.09 24.99 21.60
C GLY A 57 -21.53 23.58 21.96
N VAL A 58 -22.76 23.42 22.48
CA VAL A 58 -23.36 22.10 22.81
C VAL A 58 -23.61 21.29 21.54
N LEU A 59 -23.94 21.94 20.42
CA LEU A 59 -24.08 21.27 19.13
C LEU A 59 -22.73 20.99 18.44
N LEU A 60 -21.74 21.85 18.68
CA LEU A 60 -20.43 21.81 18.03
C LEU A 60 -19.49 20.78 18.68
N LEU A 61 -19.55 20.63 20.01
CA LEU A 61 -18.67 19.73 20.79
C LEU A 61 -18.74 18.25 20.34
N PRO A 62 -19.92 17.65 20.11
CA PRO A 62 -20.00 16.26 19.63
C PRO A 62 -19.39 16.09 18.25
N ILE A 63 -19.47 17.12 17.39
CA ILE A 63 -18.85 17.14 16.07
C ILE A 63 -17.32 17.18 16.22
N THR A 64 -16.80 18.04 17.10
CA THR A 64 -15.36 18.12 17.40
C THR A 64 -14.83 16.79 17.93
N LEU A 65 -15.54 16.15 18.87
CA LEU A 65 -15.16 14.84 19.42
C LEU A 65 -15.20 13.73 18.35
N ARG A 66 -16.15 13.78 17.40
CA ARG A 66 -16.18 12.86 16.26
C ARG A 66 -14.97 13.02 15.35
N ILE A 67 -14.64 14.27 15.01
CA ILE A 67 -13.48 14.59 14.17
C ILE A 67 -12.19 14.13 14.87
N ALA A 68 -12.07 14.37 16.18
CA ALA A 68 -10.93 13.92 16.98
C ALA A 68 -10.79 12.39 16.98
N SER A 69 -11.89 11.66 17.18
CA SER A 69 -11.91 10.20 17.13
C SER A 69 -11.50 9.68 15.75
N GLY A 70 -11.87 10.38 14.67
CA GLY A 70 -11.43 10.09 13.30
C GLY A 70 -9.91 10.22 13.14
N PHE A 71 -9.30 11.29 13.65
CA PHE A 71 -7.85 11.46 13.64
C PHE A 71 -7.13 10.39 14.47
N ALA A 72 -7.67 10.04 15.64
CA ALA A 72 -7.14 8.95 16.46
C ALA A 72 -7.18 7.60 15.72
N GLN A 73 -8.22 7.32 14.93
CA GLN A 73 -8.28 6.12 14.08
C GLN A 73 -7.20 6.14 12.99
N VAL A 74 -6.94 7.28 12.36
CA VAL A 74 -5.84 7.44 11.38
C VAL A 74 -4.49 7.18 12.05
N SER A 75 -4.27 7.70 13.25
CA SER A 75 -3.07 7.44 14.06
C SER A 75 -2.90 5.95 14.40
N ARG A 76 -3.98 5.26 14.80
CA ARG A 76 -3.97 3.79 15.01
C ARG A 76 -3.74 3.01 13.71
N ALA A 77 -4.30 3.46 12.59
CA ALA A 77 -4.12 2.81 11.28
C ALA A 77 -2.66 2.91 10.80
N ARG A 78 -2.00 4.06 11.01
CA ARG A 78 -0.56 4.21 10.79
C ARG A 78 0.26 3.22 11.60
N LEU A 79 -0.07 3.08 12.89
CA LEU A 79 0.64 2.18 13.77
C LEU A 79 0.46 0.70 13.37
N ARG A 80 -0.76 0.32 12.92
CA ARG A 80 -1.03 -0.99 12.31
C ARG A 80 -0.20 -1.22 11.05
N GLY A 81 -0.08 -0.22 10.18
CA GLY A 81 0.76 -0.26 8.98
C GLY A 81 2.26 -0.44 9.28
N TRP A 82 2.73 0.03 10.43
CA TRP A 82 4.12 -0.17 10.88
C TRP A 82 4.36 -1.58 11.46
N GLY A 83 3.30 -2.27 11.91
CA GLY A 83 3.34 -3.66 12.37
C GLY A 83 2.98 -3.86 13.85
N VAL A 84 2.45 -2.84 14.52
CA VAL A 84 1.92 -2.96 15.89
C VAL A 84 0.40 -3.03 15.82
N GLN A 85 -0.16 -4.16 16.26
CA GLN A 85 -1.60 -4.33 16.39
C GLN A 85 -2.03 -3.77 17.75
N LEU A 86 -2.93 -2.78 17.72
CA LEU A 86 -3.64 -2.31 18.91
C LEU A 86 -5.04 -2.95 18.92
N PRO A 87 -5.55 -3.39 20.08
CA PRO A 87 -6.97 -3.72 20.23
C PRO A 87 -7.83 -2.57 19.70
N ALA A 88 -8.82 -2.89 18.86
CA ALA A 88 -9.72 -1.87 18.34
C ALA A 88 -10.42 -1.17 19.51
N ALA A 89 -10.47 0.15 19.49
CA ALA A 89 -11.29 0.88 20.43
C ALA A 89 -12.76 0.57 20.14
N SER A 90 -13.43 -0.17 21.03
CA SER A 90 -14.88 -0.27 21.02
C SER A 90 -15.43 1.11 21.33
N TYR A 91 -16.10 1.70 20.34
CA TYR A 91 -16.99 2.84 20.53
C TYR A 91 -18.41 2.27 20.55
N GLU A 92 -19.27 2.75 21.44
CA GLU A 92 -20.67 2.34 21.38
C GLU A 92 -21.29 2.75 20.03
N PRO A 93 -22.00 1.84 19.35
CA PRO A 93 -22.62 2.13 18.06
C PRO A 93 -23.69 3.23 18.20
N PHE A 94 -23.82 4.03 17.15
CA PHE A 94 -24.70 5.19 17.15
C PHE A 94 -26.18 4.79 17.23
N GLN A 95 -26.95 5.51 18.05
CA GLN A 95 -28.41 5.45 18.06
C GLN A 95 -28.97 6.71 17.41
N SER A 96 -29.96 6.58 16.54
CA SER A 96 -30.64 7.73 15.93
C SER A 96 -31.43 8.54 16.98
N GLY A 97 -31.35 9.87 16.90
CA GLY A 97 -32.08 10.79 17.79
C GLY A 97 -31.22 11.87 18.44
N VAL A 98 -31.86 12.87 19.06
CA VAL A 98 -31.20 14.00 19.75
C VAL A 98 -30.28 13.51 20.88
N MET A 99 -30.73 12.49 21.63
CA MET A 99 -29.94 11.91 22.72
C MET A 99 -28.70 11.16 22.22
N GLY A 100 -28.80 10.51 21.05
CA GLY A 100 -27.66 9.87 20.38
C GLY A 100 -26.62 10.86 19.88
N PHE A 101 -27.02 12.10 19.56
CA PHE A 101 -26.10 13.16 19.14
C PHE A 101 -25.24 13.71 20.29
N ILE A 102 -25.78 13.76 21.52
CA ILE A 102 -25.10 14.32 22.71
C ILE A 102 -24.26 13.26 23.43
N ARG A 103 -24.62 11.97 23.33
CA ARG A 103 -23.91 10.83 23.94
C ARG A 103 -22.38 10.78 23.72
N PRO A 104 -21.79 11.23 22.59
CA PRO A 104 -20.33 11.33 22.44
C PRO A 104 -19.63 12.15 23.54
N MET A 105 -20.32 13.11 24.17
CA MET A 105 -19.77 13.90 25.27
C MET A 105 -19.56 13.09 26.54
N SER A 106 -20.37 12.05 26.78
CA SER A 106 -20.30 11.23 27.99
C SER A 106 -19.26 10.11 27.91
N GLU A 107 -18.61 9.93 26.76
CA GLU A 107 -17.63 8.86 26.52
C GLU A 107 -16.20 9.36 26.83
N PRO A 108 -15.56 8.94 27.94
CA PRO A 108 -14.25 9.46 28.35
C PRO A 108 -13.15 9.22 27.31
N ARG A 109 -13.31 8.18 26.49
CA ARG A 109 -12.35 7.79 25.47
C ARG A 109 -12.22 8.79 24.33
N ARG A 110 -13.33 9.44 23.94
CA ARG A 110 -13.30 10.47 22.87
C ARG A 110 -12.61 11.75 23.33
N TRP A 111 -12.70 12.05 24.62
CA TRP A 111 -11.95 13.15 25.23
C TRP A 111 -10.44 12.87 25.23
N LEU A 112 -10.04 11.63 25.51
CA LEU A 112 -8.64 11.21 25.42
C LEU A 112 -8.12 11.33 23.97
N ASP A 113 -8.89 10.87 22.99
CA ASP A 113 -8.56 11.02 21.57
C ASP A 113 -8.33 12.50 21.20
N LEU A 114 -9.21 13.40 21.66
CA LEU A 114 -9.07 14.85 21.46
C LEU A 114 -7.81 15.42 22.12
N VAL A 115 -7.58 15.11 23.39
CA VAL A 115 -6.42 15.60 24.16
C VAL A 115 -5.11 15.12 23.54
N PHE A 116 -5.04 13.85 23.13
CA PHE A 116 -3.85 13.31 22.51
C PHE A 116 -3.56 14.00 21.17
N GLU A 117 -4.54 14.09 20.27
CA GLU A 117 -4.31 14.67 18.93
C GLU A 117 -4.01 16.17 18.98
N THR A 118 -4.56 16.91 19.96
CA THR A 118 -4.34 18.36 20.10
C THR A 118 -3.06 18.71 20.88
N LEU A 119 -2.81 18.08 22.01
CA LEU A 119 -1.72 18.50 22.92
C LEU A 119 -0.44 17.69 22.76
N VAL A 120 -0.55 16.40 22.41
CA VAL A 120 0.59 15.47 22.45
C VAL A 120 1.10 15.16 21.05
N ALA A 121 0.21 14.83 20.11
CA ALA A 121 0.58 14.34 18.80
C ALA A 121 1.35 15.39 17.99
N PHE A 122 0.92 16.65 18.00
CA PHE A 122 1.56 17.70 17.21
C PHE A 122 3.00 18.01 17.65
N PRO A 123 3.30 18.36 18.92
CA PRO A 123 4.67 18.61 19.35
C PRO A 123 5.57 17.38 19.19
N LEU A 124 5.06 16.20 19.52
CA LEU A 124 5.77 14.94 19.37
C LEU A 124 6.17 14.70 17.92
N ARG A 125 5.20 14.80 17.00
CA ARG A 125 5.44 14.49 15.60
C ARG A 125 6.23 15.57 14.89
N LEU A 126 6.11 16.84 15.31
CA LEU A 126 7.01 17.92 14.91
C LEU A 126 8.45 17.60 15.28
N PHE A 127 8.71 17.24 16.54
CA PHE A 127 10.04 16.83 16.99
C PHE A 127 10.56 15.65 16.17
N THR A 128 9.77 14.57 16.03
CA THR A 128 10.22 13.39 15.28
C THR A 128 10.46 13.69 13.79
N PHE A 129 9.66 14.57 13.18
CA PHE A 129 9.82 14.98 11.79
C PHE A 129 11.09 15.80 11.59
N VAL A 130 11.31 16.81 12.44
CA VAL A 130 12.51 17.66 12.38
C VAL A 130 13.75 16.79 12.47
N VAL A 131 13.82 15.88 13.44
CA VAL A 131 14.97 14.97 13.57
C VAL A 131 15.07 14.03 12.36
N ALA A 132 13.96 13.47 11.88
CA ALA A 132 13.95 12.56 10.73
C ALA A 132 14.44 13.21 9.42
N VAL A 133 14.21 14.51 9.25
CA VAL A 133 14.69 15.28 8.09
C VAL A 133 16.11 15.80 8.30
N ALA A 134 16.42 16.29 9.50
CA ALA A 134 17.73 16.85 9.82
C ALA A 134 18.85 15.81 9.77
N TRP A 135 18.59 14.57 10.21
CA TRP A 135 19.61 13.51 10.22
C TRP A 135 20.16 13.17 8.83
N PRO A 136 19.35 12.81 7.82
CA PRO A 136 19.86 12.54 6.49
C PRO A 136 20.40 13.81 5.83
N ALA A 137 19.76 14.97 6.04
CA ALA A 137 20.24 16.24 5.49
C ALA A 137 21.65 16.58 6.01
N GLY A 138 21.91 16.40 7.31
CA GLY A 138 23.24 16.60 7.91
C GLY A 138 24.23 15.50 7.53
N ALA A 139 23.78 14.26 7.37
CA ALA A 139 24.62 13.15 6.92
C ALA A 139 25.16 13.38 5.50
N PHE A 140 24.26 13.60 4.54
CA PHE A 140 24.66 13.92 3.16
C PHE A 140 25.38 15.28 3.13
N GLY A 141 24.84 16.26 3.84
CA GLY A 141 25.42 17.58 4.10
C GLY A 141 26.92 17.56 4.40
N GLY A 142 27.27 16.87 5.48
CA GLY A 142 28.66 16.79 5.93
C GLY A 142 29.54 15.97 5.00
N ILE A 143 29.03 14.86 4.45
CA ILE A 143 29.81 13.98 3.56
C ILE A 143 30.17 14.67 2.24
N THR A 144 29.30 15.54 1.71
CA THR A 144 29.54 16.26 0.45
C THR A 144 30.02 17.69 0.64
N TYR A 145 30.27 18.12 1.88
CA TYR A 145 30.72 19.49 2.18
C TYR A 145 32.05 19.84 1.49
N TRP A 146 32.98 18.89 1.37
CA TRP A 146 34.26 19.11 0.67
C TRP A 146 34.08 19.55 -0.79
N PHE A 147 32.94 19.22 -1.41
CA PHE A 147 32.63 19.55 -2.79
C PHE A 147 31.95 20.92 -2.93
N TRP A 148 30.91 21.21 -2.13
CA TRP A 148 30.18 22.47 -2.27
C TRP A 148 30.69 23.60 -1.38
N GLY A 149 31.46 23.29 -0.34
CA GLY A 149 31.95 24.27 0.63
C GLY A 149 32.82 25.33 -0.03
N ILE A 150 33.45 25.00 -1.16
CA ILE A 150 34.26 25.92 -1.97
C ILE A 150 33.45 27.07 -2.59
N PHE A 151 32.13 26.93 -2.70
CA PHE A 151 31.24 27.95 -3.26
C PHE A 151 30.58 28.81 -2.17
N VAL A 152 30.87 28.53 -0.89
CA VAL A 152 30.36 29.32 0.23
C VAL A 152 31.29 30.53 0.42
N PRO A 153 30.79 31.77 0.34
CA PRO A 153 31.63 32.97 0.51
C PRO A 153 32.30 33.00 1.89
N ASP A 154 33.58 33.39 1.95
CA ASP A 154 34.46 33.40 3.14
C ASP A 154 34.07 34.43 4.25
N GLY A 155 32.78 34.73 4.42
CA GLY A 155 32.27 35.76 5.33
C GLY A 155 31.79 35.27 6.71
N ASP A 156 31.36 34.02 6.82
CA ASP A 156 30.83 33.48 8.07
C ASP A 156 31.85 32.50 8.67
N VAL A 157 32.50 32.91 9.76
CA VAL A 157 33.18 31.98 10.67
C VAL A 157 32.13 31.00 11.20
N GLY A 158 32.02 29.86 10.54
CA GLY A 158 31.13 28.78 10.93
C GLY A 158 31.46 28.28 12.35
N LEU A 159 30.54 27.48 12.91
CA LEU A 159 30.67 26.85 14.23
C LEU A 159 32.03 26.15 14.44
N THR A 160 32.64 25.68 13.35
CA THR A 160 33.97 25.08 13.26
C THR A 160 35.10 26.06 13.59
N GLY A 161 35.02 27.31 13.12
CA GLY A 161 35.98 28.37 13.45
C GLY A 161 35.96 28.72 14.94
N LEU A 162 34.76 28.85 15.52
CA LEU A 162 34.56 29.08 16.96
C LEU A 162 35.09 27.93 17.83
N ILE A 163 34.89 26.67 17.43
CA ILE A 163 35.41 25.50 18.17
C ILE A 163 36.94 25.41 18.06
N LEU A 164 37.51 25.67 16.88
CA LEU A 164 38.96 25.69 16.66
C LEU A 164 39.64 26.82 17.44
N GLU A 165 39.01 27.99 17.51
CA GLU A 165 39.49 29.15 18.27
C GLU A 165 39.42 28.89 19.78
N ALA A 166 38.36 28.24 20.26
CA ALA A 166 38.20 27.82 21.65
C ALA A 166 39.16 26.70 22.10
N PHE A 167 39.52 25.76 21.21
CA PHE A 167 40.43 24.65 21.54
C PHE A 167 41.92 24.98 21.38
N ARG A 168 42.31 25.98 20.57
CA ARG A 168 43.71 26.25 20.24
C ARG A 168 44.30 27.57 20.71
N GLY A 169 43.56 28.42 21.42
CA GLY A 169 44.14 29.62 22.01
C GLY A 169 44.85 30.52 20.98
N GLY A 170 44.12 30.94 19.95
CA GLY A 170 44.46 32.16 19.20
C GLY A 170 45.39 32.07 17.98
N SER A 171 45.72 30.90 17.43
CA SER A 171 46.43 30.84 16.13
C SER A 171 45.52 30.37 15.01
N ALA A 172 44.95 31.32 14.25
CA ALA A 172 44.28 31.05 12.99
C ALA A 172 45.27 30.41 11.99
N PRO A 173 44.84 29.48 11.10
CA PRO A 173 45.73 28.91 10.10
C PRO A 173 46.19 30.01 9.12
N ASP A 174 47.50 30.23 8.98
CA ASP A 174 48.11 31.24 8.08
C ASP A 174 47.81 31.05 6.57
N THR A 175 46.91 30.14 6.20
CA THR A 175 46.50 29.87 4.81
C THR A 175 45.04 29.41 4.78
N ALA A 176 44.17 30.14 4.08
CA ALA A 176 42.74 29.86 3.93
C ALA A 176 42.43 28.40 3.49
N SER A 177 43.33 27.81 2.69
CA SER A 177 43.24 26.41 2.25
C SER A 177 43.35 25.39 3.39
N ARG A 178 44.14 25.65 4.43
CA ARG A 178 44.28 24.74 5.59
C ARG A 178 43.06 24.81 6.51
N ALA A 179 42.46 25.99 6.67
CA ALA A 179 41.22 26.16 7.42
C ALA A 179 40.06 25.40 6.75
N PHE A 180 39.92 25.55 5.43
CA PHE A 180 38.91 24.84 4.65
C PHE A 180 39.06 23.31 4.74
N LEU A 181 40.28 22.77 4.62
CA LEU A 181 40.51 21.32 4.71
C LEU A 181 40.16 20.75 6.10
N LEU A 182 40.41 21.49 7.17
CA LEU A 182 40.05 21.08 8.53
C LEU A 182 38.53 21.09 8.73
N GLU A 183 37.84 22.11 8.24
CA GLU A 183 36.39 22.18 8.30
C GLU A 183 35.71 21.10 7.46
N ALA A 184 36.19 20.89 6.23
CA ALA A 184 35.70 19.82 5.37
C ALA A 184 35.94 18.43 5.98
N GLY A 185 37.10 18.21 6.60
CA GLY A 185 37.40 16.98 7.34
C GLY A 185 36.47 16.77 8.54
N PHE A 186 36.23 17.82 9.33
CA PHE A 186 35.31 17.78 10.45
C PHE A 186 33.87 17.48 10.00
N GLN A 187 33.36 18.21 9.00
CA GLN A 187 32.01 18.01 8.45
C GLN A 187 31.86 16.61 7.86
N PHE A 188 32.90 16.08 7.21
CA PHE A 188 32.89 14.70 6.71
C PHE A 188 32.74 13.68 7.85
N VAL A 189 33.49 13.84 8.95
CA VAL A 189 33.39 12.96 10.12
C VAL A 189 32.01 13.06 10.78
N VAL A 190 31.48 14.27 10.95
CA VAL A 190 30.13 14.49 11.50
C VAL A 190 29.07 13.87 10.58
N GLY A 191 29.17 14.08 9.27
CA GLY A 191 28.26 13.49 8.28
C GLY A 191 28.29 11.97 8.29
N LEU A 192 29.48 11.36 8.41
CA LEU A 192 29.63 9.91 8.55
C LEU A 192 29.02 9.39 9.85
N LEU A 193 29.22 10.10 10.98
CA LEU A 193 28.62 9.75 12.26
C LEU A 193 27.09 9.82 12.21
N LEU A 194 26.52 10.85 11.59
CA LEU A 194 25.08 10.98 11.36
C LEU A 194 24.56 9.84 10.47
N LEU A 195 25.30 9.47 9.42
CA LEU A 195 24.92 8.37 8.53
C LEU A 195 24.92 7.01 9.26
N VAL A 196 25.93 6.74 10.08
CA VAL A 196 26.04 5.50 10.88
C VAL A 196 24.94 5.43 11.94
N THR A 197 24.61 6.56 12.57
CA THR A 197 23.57 6.63 13.62
C THR A 197 22.15 6.71 13.06
N LEU A 198 21.98 7.05 11.79
CA LEU A 198 20.69 7.21 11.09
C LEU A 198 19.70 6.07 11.36
N PRO A 199 20.06 4.77 11.21
CA PRO A 199 19.11 3.69 11.40
C PRO A 199 18.67 3.54 12.86
N MET A 200 19.55 3.84 13.80
CA MET A 200 19.25 3.78 15.24
C MET A 200 18.35 4.93 15.65
N VAL A 201 18.65 6.16 15.20
CA VAL A 201 17.86 7.36 15.53
C VAL A 201 16.46 7.24 14.94
N MET A 202 16.34 6.89 13.65
CA MET A 202 15.04 6.69 13.01
C MET A 202 14.19 5.62 13.71
N ARG A 203 14.83 4.54 14.16
CA ARG A 203 14.15 3.50 14.93
C ARG A 203 13.68 4.02 16.28
N GLY A 204 14.52 4.79 16.98
CA GLY A 204 14.17 5.43 18.25
C GLY A 204 12.96 6.35 18.11
N LEU A 205 12.94 7.20 17.07
CA LEU A 205 11.81 8.09 16.77
C LEU A 205 10.52 7.32 16.47
N ALA A 206 10.59 6.26 15.66
CA ALA A 206 9.43 5.44 15.34
C ALA A 206 8.89 4.70 16.58
N VAL A 207 9.77 4.17 17.44
CA VAL A 207 9.39 3.53 18.70
C VAL A 207 8.78 4.55 19.66
N LEU A 208 9.29 5.78 19.70
CA LEU A 208 8.79 6.85 20.54
C LEU A 208 7.38 7.30 20.13
N ASP A 209 7.13 7.55 18.84
CA ASP A 209 5.76 7.85 18.33
C ASP A 209 4.82 6.65 18.55
N ALA A 210 5.31 5.42 18.33
CA ALA A 210 4.53 4.21 18.56
C ALA A 210 4.15 3.99 20.02
N ALA A 211 5.09 4.23 20.95
CA ALA A 211 4.87 4.09 22.39
C ALA A 211 3.90 5.15 22.93
N ALA A 212 4.04 6.40 22.47
CA ALA A 212 3.09 7.46 22.83
C ALA A 212 1.68 7.17 22.28
N THR A 213 1.60 6.74 21.02
CA THR A 213 0.34 6.39 20.36
C THR A 213 -0.31 5.17 21.02
N SER A 214 0.46 4.15 21.40
CA SER A 214 -0.08 2.96 22.07
C SER A 214 -0.49 3.23 23.51
N ALA A 215 0.26 4.05 24.24
CA ALA A 215 -0.07 4.43 25.62
C ALA A 215 -1.33 5.29 25.70
N ALA A 216 -1.51 6.22 24.76
CA ALA A 216 -2.67 7.10 24.73
C ALA A 216 -3.88 6.45 24.07
N LEU A 217 -3.71 5.80 22.91
CA LEU A 217 -4.82 5.32 22.08
C LEU A 217 -5.06 3.81 22.17
N GLY A 218 -4.29 3.09 22.98
CA GLY A 218 -4.48 1.67 23.23
C GLY A 218 -5.72 1.39 24.08
N GLY A 219 -6.47 0.34 23.72
CA GLY A 219 -7.56 -0.17 24.57
C GLY A 219 -7.02 -1.00 25.72
N ARG A 220 -7.70 -0.94 26.86
CA ARG A 220 -7.60 -1.97 27.89
C ARG A 220 -8.31 -3.21 27.33
N ASP A 221 -7.66 -4.38 27.36
CA ASP A 221 -8.28 -5.64 26.95
C ASP A 221 -9.35 -6.02 27.98
N ASP A 222 -10.55 -5.46 27.85
CA ASP A 222 -11.72 -5.93 28.61
C ASP A 222 -12.29 -7.23 27.99
N SER A 223 -11.79 -7.64 26.82
CA SER A 223 -12.14 -8.90 26.12
C SER A 223 -11.64 -10.16 26.84
N ALA A 224 -10.84 -10.03 27.90
CA ALA A 224 -10.48 -11.18 28.74
C ALA A 224 -11.66 -11.68 29.60
N GLU A 225 -12.75 -10.91 29.71
CA GLU A 225 -13.97 -11.31 30.43
C GLU A 225 -15.15 -11.70 29.52
N SER A 226 -15.08 -11.47 28.20
CA SER A 226 -16.16 -11.87 27.28
C SER A 226 -16.01 -13.33 26.85
N SER A 227 -16.99 -14.13 27.28
CA SER A 227 -17.15 -15.57 27.06
C SER A 227 -16.90 -16.05 25.61
N PRO A 228 -16.42 -17.29 25.35
CA PRO A 228 -15.99 -17.79 24.04
C PRO A 228 -17.08 -17.95 22.94
N ARG A 229 -18.27 -17.38 23.10
CA ARG A 229 -19.43 -17.68 22.23
C ARG A 229 -19.64 -16.76 21.03
N ASP A 230 -18.96 -15.62 20.95
CA ASP A 230 -19.21 -14.63 19.88
C ASP A 230 -18.15 -14.59 18.76
N ALA A 231 -17.22 -15.56 18.71
CA ALA A 231 -16.14 -15.57 17.72
C ALA A 231 -16.55 -15.94 16.28
N THR A 232 -17.85 -16.08 15.97
CA THR A 232 -18.34 -16.52 14.65
C THR A 232 -19.28 -15.54 13.94
N ALA A 233 -19.38 -14.28 14.35
CA ALA A 233 -20.26 -13.31 13.67
C ALA A 233 -19.53 -12.02 13.32
N GLY A 234 -19.47 -11.73 12.01
CA GLY A 234 -19.29 -10.38 11.48
C GLY A 234 -17.92 -10.10 10.90
N GLU A 235 -17.83 -10.03 9.56
CA GLU A 235 -16.89 -9.14 8.89
C GLU A 235 -16.91 -7.76 9.58
N PRO A 236 -15.77 -7.06 9.69
CA PRO A 236 -15.75 -5.75 10.32
C PRO A 236 -16.58 -4.78 9.49
N ASP A 237 -17.79 -4.49 9.97
CA ASP A 237 -18.68 -3.46 9.43
C ASP A 237 -17.88 -2.17 9.24
N ALA A 238 -17.74 -1.79 7.97
CA ALA A 238 -17.16 -0.54 7.53
C ALA A 238 -18.05 0.62 8.03
N PHE A 239 -17.81 1.07 9.26
CA PHE A 239 -18.58 2.15 9.85
C PHE A 239 -18.33 3.47 9.13
N ALA A 240 -19.41 3.99 8.55
CA ALA A 240 -19.52 5.31 7.94
C ALA A 240 -19.29 6.42 8.98
N GLY A 241 -18.10 7.03 8.95
CA GLY A 241 -17.88 8.35 9.55
C GLY A 241 -18.64 9.45 8.80
N PRO A 242 -18.55 10.73 9.24
CA PRO A 242 -19.23 11.88 8.61
C PRO A 242 -18.83 12.12 7.14
N PHE A 243 -17.79 11.42 6.69
CA PHE A 243 -17.31 11.39 5.32
C PHE A 243 -17.42 9.96 4.77
N PRO A 244 -18.61 9.51 4.35
CA PRO A 244 -18.82 8.17 3.79
C PRO A 244 -17.90 7.87 2.59
N GLY A 245 -17.51 8.91 1.85
CA GLY A 245 -16.63 8.83 0.69
C GLY A 245 -15.13 8.69 1.00
N LEU A 246 -14.65 8.99 2.23
CA LEU A 246 -13.22 8.85 2.54
C LEU A 246 -12.85 7.40 2.90
N ALA A 247 -13.79 6.65 3.49
CA ALA A 247 -13.60 5.24 3.82
C ALA A 247 -13.74 4.31 2.60
N GLN A 248 -14.52 4.72 1.59
CA GLN A 248 -14.66 4.02 0.30
C GLN A 248 -13.72 4.54 -0.79
N SER A 249 -13.01 5.65 -0.54
CA SER A 249 -11.94 6.09 -1.45
C SER A 249 -10.87 5.01 -1.48
N GLN A 250 -10.38 4.67 -2.69
CA GLN A 250 -9.23 3.77 -2.81
C GLN A 250 -8.14 4.24 -1.84
N PRO A 251 -7.43 3.37 -1.11
CA PRO A 251 -6.59 3.71 0.05
C PRO A 251 -5.46 4.75 -0.18
N GLY A 252 -5.34 5.34 -1.37
CA GLY A 252 -4.47 6.48 -1.70
C GLY A 252 -5.18 7.82 -2.01
N GLU A 253 -6.51 7.91 -2.00
CA GLU A 253 -7.22 9.14 -2.41
C GLU A 253 -7.33 10.19 -1.31
N GLY A 254 -7.65 9.76 -0.07
CA GLY A 254 -7.79 10.65 1.09
C GLY A 254 -6.53 11.46 1.44
N TRP A 255 -5.34 10.91 1.21
CA TRP A 255 -4.08 11.60 1.48
C TRP A 255 -3.89 12.87 0.65
N ALA A 256 -4.28 12.87 -0.63
CA ALA A 256 -4.10 14.07 -1.44
C ALA A 256 -5.16 15.13 -1.16
N TRP A 257 -6.36 14.76 -0.70
CA TRP A 257 -7.33 15.77 -0.24
C TRP A 257 -6.77 16.51 0.97
N ILE A 258 -6.24 15.78 1.96
CA ILE A 258 -5.61 16.39 3.14
C ILE A 258 -4.41 17.26 2.73
N LEU A 259 -3.52 16.74 1.88
CA LEU A 259 -2.33 17.47 1.42
C LEU A 259 -2.70 18.72 0.60
N ALA A 260 -3.65 18.60 -0.33
CA ALA A 260 -4.08 19.71 -1.17
C ALA A 260 -4.83 20.79 -0.38
N SER A 261 -5.70 20.40 0.57
CA SER A 261 -6.38 21.36 1.45
C SER A 261 -5.39 22.08 2.37
N PHE A 262 -4.41 21.37 2.93
CA PHE A 262 -3.35 22.00 3.71
C PHE A 262 -2.54 22.99 2.88
N ALA A 263 -2.08 22.55 1.72
CA ALA A 263 -1.33 23.38 0.80
C ALA A 263 -2.13 24.62 0.34
N ALA A 264 -3.43 24.48 0.11
CA ALA A 264 -4.31 25.58 -0.26
C ALA A 264 -4.36 26.65 0.86
N VAL A 265 -4.50 26.25 2.12
CA VAL A 265 -4.50 27.18 3.26
C VAL A 265 -3.15 27.90 3.39
N VAL A 266 -2.04 27.17 3.30
CA VAL A 266 -0.68 27.77 3.33
C VAL A 266 -0.49 28.74 2.16
N THR A 267 -0.97 28.36 0.98
CA THR A 267 -0.90 29.22 -0.22
C THR A 267 -1.66 30.52 0.00
N ILE A 268 -2.85 30.50 0.60
CA ILE A 268 -3.59 31.74 0.90
C ILE A 268 -2.82 32.59 1.93
N ALA A 269 -2.39 31.96 3.02
CA ALA A 269 -1.75 32.64 4.14
C ALA A 269 -0.45 33.34 3.75
N VAL A 270 0.33 32.75 2.83
CA VAL A 270 1.64 33.27 2.45
C VAL A 270 1.59 34.05 1.13
N SER A 271 0.91 33.55 0.08
CA SER A 271 0.93 34.22 -1.23
C SER A 271 0.26 35.58 -1.19
N TRP A 272 -0.78 35.78 -0.38
CA TRP A 272 -1.45 37.08 -0.28
C TRP A 272 -0.51 38.20 0.24
N PRO A 273 0.08 38.08 1.45
CA PRO A 273 1.00 39.12 1.95
C PRO A 273 2.25 39.23 1.09
N VAL A 274 2.76 38.13 0.52
CA VAL A 274 3.92 38.18 -0.39
C VAL A 274 3.60 39.02 -1.63
N LEU A 275 2.49 38.75 -2.32
CA LEU A 275 2.11 39.52 -3.50
C LEU A 275 1.81 40.99 -3.17
N ALA A 276 1.15 41.25 -2.03
CA ALA A 276 0.78 42.60 -1.64
C ALA A 276 1.97 43.46 -1.19
N VAL A 277 2.85 42.91 -0.34
CA VAL A 277 3.93 43.65 0.32
C VAL A 277 5.21 43.61 -0.49
N LEU A 278 5.61 42.44 -1.01
CA LEU A 278 6.89 42.29 -1.70
C LEU A 278 6.81 42.67 -3.18
N TYR A 279 5.71 42.32 -3.85
CA TYR A 279 5.51 42.62 -5.28
C TYR A 279 4.62 43.86 -5.53
N GLY A 280 4.12 44.52 -4.47
CA GLY A 280 3.33 45.75 -4.59
C GLY A 280 1.99 45.59 -5.29
N VAL A 281 1.46 44.37 -5.41
CA VAL A 281 0.16 44.11 -6.04
C VAL A 281 -0.95 44.67 -5.12
N PRO A 282 -1.97 45.38 -5.65
CA PRO A 282 -3.05 45.88 -4.79
C PRO A 282 -3.72 44.73 -4.02
N GLY A 283 -3.98 44.95 -2.73
CA GLY A 283 -4.32 43.88 -1.78
C GLY A 283 -5.53 43.02 -2.19
N THR A 284 -6.52 43.58 -2.88
CA THR A 284 -7.68 42.85 -3.41
C THR A 284 -7.29 41.89 -4.53
N PHE A 285 -6.47 42.32 -5.49
CA PHE A 285 -5.96 41.46 -6.56
C PHE A 285 -5.03 40.38 -6.00
N ALA A 286 -4.15 40.73 -5.06
CA ALA A 286 -3.28 39.76 -4.40
C ALA A 286 -4.08 38.66 -3.67
N MET A 287 -5.19 39.02 -3.00
CA MET A 287 -6.09 38.07 -2.36
C MET A 287 -6.77 37.15 -3.39
N CYS A 288 -7.28 37.71 -4.50
CA CYS A 288 -7.91 36.93 -5.56
C CYS A 288 -6.94 35.93 -6.21
N LEU A 289 -5.69 36.33 -6.46
CA LEU A 289 -4.66 35.44 -7.00
C LEU A 289 -4.30 34.31 -6.01
N ALA A 290 -4.14 34.64 -4.73
CA ALA A 290 -3.86 33.64 -3.70
C ALA A 290 -5.01 32.62 -3.56
N LEU A 291 -6.26 33.09 -3.60
CA LEU A 291 -7.45 32.24 -3.63
C LEU A 291 -7.52 31.39 -4.90
N GLY A 292 -7.18 31.94 -6.06
CA GLY A 292 -7.13 31.21 -7.34
C GLY A 292 -6.15 30.04 -7.32
N SER A 293 -4.92 30.26 -6.84
CA SER A 293 -3.90 29.22 -6.71
C SER A 293 -4.27 28.17 -5.67
N ALA A 294 -4.89 28.57 -4.56
CA ALA A 294 -5.40 27.64 -3.55
C ALA A 294 -6.57 26.80 -4.07
N ALA A 295 -7.51 27.41 -4.80
CA ALA A 295 -8.61 26.71 -5.44
C ALA A 295 -8.09 25.71 -6.49
N ALA A 296 -7.07 26.08 -7.28
CA ALA A 296 -6.44 25.19 -8.25
C ALA A 296 -5.90 23.91 -7.60
N LEU A 297 -5.25 24.01 -6.44
CA LEU A 297 -4.75 22.85 -5.68
C LEU A 297 -5.85 21.90 -5.24
N VAL A 298 -6.98 22.43 -4.77
CA VAL A 298 -8.11 21.60 -4.33
C VAL A 298 -8.84 20.99 -5.53
N LEU A 299 -9.06 21.78 -6.59
CA LEU A 299 -9.74 21.35 -7.81
C LEU A 299 -8.97 20.25 -8.53
N VAL A 300 -7.63 20.30 -8.55
CA VAL A 300 -6.81 19.30 -9.26
C VAL A 300 -7.01 17.88 -8.73
N VAL A 301 -7.41 17.74 -7.46
CA VAL A 301 -7.63 16.45 -6.80
C VAL A 301 -8.78 15.68 -7.44
N ARG A 302 -9.85 16.39 -7.84
CA ARG A 302 -11.06 15.78 -8.41
C ARG A 302 -11.20 16.01 -9.92
N TRP A 303 -10.78 17.17 -10.40
CA TRP A 303 -10.92 17.66 -11.76
C TRP A 303 -9.56 18.23 -12.24
N PRO A 304 -8.62 17.37 -12.67
CA PRO A 304 -7.24 17.77 -12.96
C PRO A 304 -7.15 18.86 -14.03
N TYR A 305 -7.97 18.78 -15.08
CA TYR A 305 -8.01 19.80 -16.14
C TYR A 305 -8.49 21.17 -15.65
N VAL A 306 -9.51 21.19 -14.77
CA VAL A 306 -10.02 22.44 -14.20
C VAL A 306 -8.98 23.06 -13.28
N GLY A 307 -8.35 22.25 -12.42
CA GLY A 307 -7.27 22.72 -11.54
C GLY A 307 -6.09 23.30 -12.31
N VAL A 308 -5.63 22.62 -13.36
CA VAL A 308 -4.55 23.12 -14.24
C VAL A 308 -4.98 24.41 -14.95
N GLY A 309 -6.20 24.48 -15.46
CA GLY A 309 -6.73 25.70 -16.11
C GLY A 309 -6.77 26.90 -15.17
N VAL A 310 -7.31 26.72 -13.96
CA VAL A 310 -7.35 27.78 -12.94
C VAL A 310 -5.94 28.21 -12.54
N GLN A 311 -5.00 27.27 -12.39
CA GLN A 311 -3.61 27.62 -12.11
C GLN A 311 -2.96 28.40 -13.26
N THR A 312 -3.19 28.02 -14.51
CA THR A 312 -2.65 28.74 -15.68
C THR A 312 -3.13 30.19 -15.69
N VAL A 313 -4.44 30.41 -15.55
CA VAL A 313 -5.02 31.76 -15.51
C VAL A 313 -4.45 32.56 -14.34
N THR A 314 -4.38 31.96 -13.16
CA THR A 314 -3.85 32.61 -11.96
C THR A 314 -2.37 32.96 -12.09
N ALA A 315 -1.56 32.05 -12.62
CA ALA A 315 -0.12 32.24 -12.81
C ALA A 315 0.15 33.34 -13.84
N VAL A 316 -0.55 33.32 -14.99
CA VAL A 316 -0.47 34.38 -16.02
C VAL A 316 -0.86 35.73 -15.45
N ALA A 317 -2.00 35.81 -14.73
CA ALA A 317 -2.44 37.04 -14.11
C ALA A 317 -1.44 37.55 -13.06
N THR A 318 -0.82 36.66 -12.30
CA THR A 318 0.24 37.00 -11.34
C THR A 318 1.44 37.60 -12.06
N THR A 319 1.91 36.99 -13.14
CA THR A 319 3.05 37.48 -13.93
C THR A 319 2.78 38.87 -14.51
N LEU A 320 1.60 39.09 -15.09
CA LEU A 320 1.21 40.39 -15.66
C LEU A 320 1.10 41.49 -14.59
N LEU A 321 0.51 41.17 -13.43
CA LEU A 321 0.33 42.15 -12.34
C LEU A 321 1.62 42.47 -11.58
N THR A 322 2.64 41.61 -11.67
CA THR A 322 3.95 41.83 -11.02
C THR A 322 5.01 42.43 -11.96
N ALA A 323 4.77 42.46 -13.27
CA ALA A 323 5.73 42.90 -14.29
C ALA A 323 6.19 44.37 -14.15
N GLY A 324 5.38 45.23 -13.53
CA GLY A 324 5.72 46.64 -13.29
C GLY A 324 6.22 46.93 -11.87
N SER A 325 6.52 45.89 -11.07
CA SER A 325 6.86 46.10 -9.66
C SER A 325 8.27 46.69 -9.49
N PRO A 326 8.47 47.73 -8.65
CA PRO A 326 9.79 48.35 -8.43
C PRO A 326 10.82 47.43 -7.77
N SER A 327 10.39 46.28 -7.26
CA SER A 327 11.16 45.33 -6.46
C SER A 327 11.71 44.15 -7.28
N LEU A 328 11.56 44.16 -8.61
CA LEU A 328 11.99 43.09 -9.51
C LEU A 328 13.50 42.84 -9.54
N TRP A 329 14.32 43.78 -9.10
CA TRP A 329 15.79 43.67 -9.11
C TRP A 329 16.35 42.60 -8.16
N TRP A 330 15.58 42.13 -7.18
CA TRP A 330 16.00 41.09 -6.22
C TRP A 330 14.97 39.98 -5.98
N LEU A 331 13.73 40.17 -6.45
CA LEU A 331 12.67 39.17 -6.33
C LEU A 331 12.58 38.29 -7.58
N PRO A 332 12.31 36.97 -7.41
CA PRO A 332 12.09 36.08 -8.54
C PRO A 332 10.88 36.51 -9.38
N TRP A 333 11.09 36.68 -10.68
CA TRP A 333 10.09 36.98 -11.70
C TRP A 333 10.52 36.29 -13.01
N PRO A 334 9.63 35.75 -13.86
CA PRO A 334 8.16 35.85 -13.87
C PRO A 334 7.41 34.90 -12.92
N TRP A 335 8.14 34.07 -12.17
CA TRP A 335 7.60 33.09 -11.23
C TRP A 335 7.90 33.48 -9.77
N PRO A 336 6.97 34.13 -9.06
CA PRO A 336 7.05 34.21 -7.61
C PRO A 336 7.21 32.83 -6.98
N VAL A 337 8.03 32.73 -5.93
CA VAL A 337 8.36 31.44 -5.31
C VAL A 337 7.12 30.64 -4.93
N MET A 338 6.09 31.30 -4.41
CA MET A 338 4.86 30.62 -4.01
C MET A 338 4.05 30.08 -5.20
N THR A 339 4.00 30.79 -6.34
CA THR A 339 3.30 30.28 -7.54
C THR A 339 4.08 29.13 -8.18
N LEU A 340 5.41 29.16 -8.11
CA LEU A 340 6.27 28.04 -8.52
C LEU A 340 6.02 26.79 -7.67
N ILE A 341 5.95 26.93 -6.34
CA ILE A 341 5.66 25.82 -5.42
C ILE A 341 4.28 25.22 -5.71
N VAL A 342 3.26 26.06 -5.91
CA VAL A 342 1.90 25.61 -6.26
C VAL A 342 1.91 24.85 -7.58
N HIS A 343 2.58 25.38 -8.61
CA HIS A 343 2.69 24.73 -9.91
C HIS A 343 3.41 23.37 -9.81
N ALA A 344 4.54 23.31 -9.11
CA ALA A 344 5.27 22.06 -8.86
C ALA A 344 4.40 21.00 -8.15
N MET A 345 3.60 21.42 -7.17
CA MET A 345 2.71 20.52 -6.44
C MET A 345 1.55 20.01 -7.30
N ILE A 346 0.96 20.87 -8.14
CA ILE A 346 -0.04 20.47 -9.14
C ILE A 346 0.56 19.45 -10.12
N VAL A 347 1.77 19.70 -10.63
CA VAL A 347 2.49 18.77 -11.52
C VAL A 347 2.75 17.44 -10.81
N ALA A 348 3.18 17.45 -9.55
CA ALA A 348 3.40 16.23 -8.76
C ALA A 348 2.09 15.44 -8.55
N LEU A 349 1.01 16.11 -8.16
CA LEU A 349 -0.31 15.51 -7.95
C LEU A 349 -0.83 14.86 -9.24
N VAL A 350 -0.75 15.57 -10.36
CA VAL A 350 -1.17 15.04 -11.67
C VAL A 350 -0.23 13.91 -12.11
N ALA A 351 1.09 14.04 -11.98
CA ALA A 351 2.04 12.99 -12.36
C ALA A 351 1.83 11.68 -11.58
N LEU A 352 1.44 11.78 -10.31
CA LEU A 352 1.17 10.61 -9.46
C LEU A 352 -0.17 9.93 -9.79
N ARG A 353 -1.17 10.67 -10.27
CA ARG A 353 -2.55 10.17 -10.43
C ARG A 353 -2.99 9.94 -11.87
N CYS A 354 -2.62 10.84 -12.75
CA CYS A 354 -3.09 10.93 -14.12
C CYS A 354 -2.11 10.29 -15.09
N SER A 355 -2.51 10.02 -16.33
CA SER A 355 -1.63 9.43 -17.36
C SER A 355 -0.43 10.33 -17.66
N TRP A 356 0.67 9.75 -18.15
CA TRP A 356 1.88 10.52 -18.48
C TRP A 356 1.65 11.69 -19.46
N PRO A 357 0.71 11.65 -20.44
CA PRO A 357 0.44 12.80 -21.30
C PRO A 357 -0.29 13.92 -20.54
N GLN A 358 -1.17 13.56 -19.60
CA GLN A 358 -1.86 14.54 -18.75
C GLN A 358 -0.88 15.28 -17.82
N ALA A 359 0.14 14.59 -17.32
CA ALA A 359 1.19 15.19 -16.51
C ALA A 359 2.06 16.16 -17.33
N ILE A 360 2.39 15.80 -18.57
CA ILE A 360 3.12 16.69 -19.50
C ILE A 360 2.29 17.93 -19.82
N VAL A 361 0.98 17.78 -20.09
CA VAL A 361 0.08 18.91 -20.34
C VAL A 361 -0.04 19.81 -19.10
N ALA A 362 -0.17 19.23 -17.91
CA ALA A 362 -0.25 19.98 -16.65
C ALA A 362 1.03 20.76 -16.32
N TRP A 363 2.19 20.28 -16.80
CA TRP A 363 3.47 21.00 -16.71
C TRP A 363 3.59 22.07 -17.80
N ALA A 364 3.38 21.71 -19.07
CA ALA A 364 3.68 22.56 -20.22
C ALA A 364 2.72 23.74 -20.37
N VAL A 365 1.42 23.59 -20.08
CA VAL A 365 0.42 24.64 -20.35
C VAL A 365 0.57 25.86 -19.45
N PRO A 366 0.64 25.74 -18.10
CA PRO A 366 0.91 26.89 -17.24
C PRO A 366 2.28 27.52 -17.53
N LEU A 367 3.28 26.68 -17.84
CA LEU A 367 4.62 27.14 -18.17
C LEU A 367 4.63 28.00 -19.43
N ALA A 368 4.07 27.50 -20.53
CA ALA A 368 3.97 28.23 -21.80
C ALA A 368 3.15 29.52 -21.65
N GLY A 369 2.07 29.49 -20.86
CA GLY A 369 1.26 30.67 -20.57
C GLY A 369 2.06 31.76 -19.87
N VAL A 370 2.81 31.42 -18.82
CA VAL A 370 3.65 32.39 -18.10
C VAL A 370 4.81 32.89 -18.94
N GLN A 371 5.46 32.03 -19.73
CA GLN A 371 6.54 32.45 -20.64
C GLN A 371 6.03 33.41 -21.71
N LEU A 372 4.87 33.15 -22.29
CA LEU A 372 4.23 34.06 -23.24
C LEU A 372 3.86 35.39 -22.58
N ALA A 373 3.30 35.37 -21.36
CA ALA A 373 2.97 36.58 -20.61
C ALA A 373 4.22 37.40 -20.25
N SER A 374 5.30 36.75 -19.83
CA SER A 374 6.62 37.37 -19.57
C SER A 374 7.18 38.02 -20.83
N PHE A 375 7.15 37.31 -21.96
CA PHE A 375 7.60 37.81 -23.24
C PHE A 375 6.79 39.02 -23.71
N LEU A 376 5.46 38.99 -23.57
CA LEU A 376 4.60 40.12 -23.94
C LEU A 376 4.84 41.33 -23.02
N ALA A 377 4.99 41.11 -21.71
CA ALA A 377 5.27 42.17 -20.77
C ALA A 377 6.61 42.87 -21.08
N THR A 378 7.67 42.09 -21.32
CA THR A 378 9.00 42.59 -21.70
C THR A 378 9.03 43.25 -23.07
N ALA A 379 8.30 42.74 -24.05
CA ALA A 379 8.20 43.38 -25.36
C ALA A 379 7.49 44.74 -25.32
N MET A 380 6.57 44.94 -24.35
CA MET A 380 5.85 46.19 -24.17
C MET A 380 6.60 47.22 -23.31
N SER A 381 7.51 46.79 -22.44
CA SER A 381 8.31 47.65 -21.57
C SER A 381 9.77 47.72 -22.05
N ALA A 382 10.19 48.86 -22.61
CA ALA A 382 11.52 49.04 -23.20
C ALA A 382 12.70 48.96 -22.20
N ASP A 383 12.44 48.92 -20.89
CA ASP A 383 13.41 49.13 -19.80
C ASP A 383 13.64 47.91 -18.87
N LEU A 384 13.22 46.70 -19.23
CA LEU A 384 13.49 45.52 -18.37
C LEU A 384 14.90 44.97 -18.57
N ASP A 385 15.65 44.88 -17.47
CA ASP A 385 17.06 44.44 -17.46
C ASP A 385 17.25 43.02 -18.03
N PRO A 386 18.32 42.78 -18.81
CA PRO A 386 18.64 41.46 -19.37
C PRO A 386 18.81 40.35 -18.32
N GLU A 387 19.18 40.69 -17.08
CA GLU A 387 19.38 39.73 -15.98
C GLU A 387 18.07 39.05 -15.55
N LEU A 388 16.91 39.69 -15.71
CA LEU A 388 15.60 39.08 -15.43
C LEU A 388 15.33 37.86 -16.33
N ARG A 389 15.97 37.79 -17.51
CA ARG A 389 15.82 36.68 -18.46
C ARG A 389 16.47 35.38 -17.97
N SER A 390 17.43 35.45 -17.03
CA SER A 390 18.10 34.26 -16.47
C SER A 390 17.14 33.38 -15.64
N SER A 391 16.16 33.98 -14.97
CA SER A 391 15.16 33.28 -14.16
C SER A 391 14.16 32.46 -15.00
N GLU A 392 14.04 32.75 -16.30
CA GLU A 392 13.19 32.00 -17.23
C GLU A 392 13.69 30.58 -17.52
N ILE A 393 14.99 30.32 -17.31
CA ILE A 393 15.61 29.00 -17.53
C ILE A 393 15.47 28.12 -16.27
N VAL A 394 15.54 28.72 -15.08
CA VAL A 394 15.53 28.01 -13.80
C VAL A 394 14.16 27.39 -13.49
N SER A 395 13.07 28.11 -13.76
CA SER A 395 11.69 27.64 -13.52
C SER A 395 11.34 26.33 -14.28
N PRO A 396 11.56 26.21 -15.61
CA PRO A 396 11.37 24.95 -16.31
C PRO A 396 12.26 23.83 -15.78
N ALA A 397 13.54 24.12 -15.47
CA ALA A 397 14.47 23.10 -14.98
C ALA A 397 14.01 22.47 -13.65
N VAL A 398 13.59 23.29 -12.69
CA VAL A 398 13.11 22.82 -11.37
C VAL A 398 11.81 22.00 -11.51
N THR A 399 10.87 22.47 -12.34
CA THR A 399 9.55 21.85 -12.47
C THR A 399 9.57 20.58 -13.32
N VAL A 400 10.48 20.48 -14.30
CA VAL A 400 10.77 19.22 -15.02
C VAL A 400 11.29 18.15 -14.06
N GLY A 401 12.18 18.52 -13.13
CA GLY A 401 12.67 17.59 -12.10
C GLY A 401 11.53 16.97 -11.28
N VAL A 402 10.55 17.79 -10.89
CA VAL A 402 9.34 17.33 -10.17
C VAL A 402 8.45 16.44 -11.03
N LEU A 403 8.27 16.77 -12.32
CA LEU A 403 7.53 15.93 -13.27
C LEU A 403 8.19 14.55 -13.42
N VAL A 404 9.50 14.51 -13.67
CA VAL A 404 10.28 13.27 -13.84
C VAL A 404 10.23 12.44 -12.56
N ALA A 405 10.45 13.06 -11.40
CA ALA A 405 10.37 12.37 -10.11
C ALA A 405 8.97 11.80 -9.85
N GLY A 406 7.91 12.56 -10.13
CA GLY A 406 6.52 12.12 -9.99
C GLY A 406 6.20 10.92 -10.88
N LEU A 407 6.61 10.96 -12.15
CA LEU A 407 6.45 9.85 -13.10
C LEU A 407 7.26 8.61 -12.67
N ALA A 408 8.49 8.80 -12.20
CA ALA A 408 9.35 7.71 -11.72
C ALA A 408 8.75 7.04 -10.46
N VAL A 409 8.27 7.82 -9.49
CA VAL A 409 7.59 7.31 -8.28
C VAL A 409 6.33 6.55 -8.67
N ARG A 410 5.52 7.08 -9.59
CA ARG A 410 4.33 6.38 -10.09
C ARG A 410 4.68 5.05 -10.74
N GLN A 411 5.71 5.01 -11.59
CA GLN A 411 6.16 3.78 -12.22
C GLN A 411 6.65 2.77 -11.17
N MET A 412 7.37 3.24 -10.14
CA MET A 412 7.81 2.40 -9.03
C MET A 412 6.63 1.79 -8.26
N ILE A 413 5.58 2.58 -8.00
CA ILE A 413 4.36 2.12 -7.32
C ILE A 413 3.63 1.07 -8.17
N ARG A 414 3.46 1.32 -9.47
CA ARG A 414 2.84 0.36 -10.41
C ARG A 414 3.62 -0.95 -10.50
N ASN A 415 4.93 -0.87 -10.65
CA ASN A 415 5.82 -2.04 -10.72
C ASN A 415 5.75 -2.87 -9.43
N LYS A 416 5.72 -2.22 -8.26
CA LYS A 416 5.57 -2.90 -6.97
C LYS A 416 4.18 -3.51 -6.78
N GLY A 417 3.13 -2.89 -7.31
CA GLY A 417 1.78 -3.42 -7.31
C GLY A 417 1.68 -4.72 -8.11
N ALA A 418 2.15 -4.69 -9.35
CA ALA A 418 2.18 -5.86 -10.24
C ALA A 418 2.96 -7.03 -9.62
N LEU A 419 4.12 -6.78 -9.02
CA LEU A 419 4.92 -7.81 -8.37
C LEU A 419 4.24 -8.43 -7.13
N ARG A 420 3.43 -7.65 -6.39
CA ARG A 420 2.67 -8.17 -5.24
C ARG A 420 1.52 -9.06 -5.68
N GLU A 421 0.87 -8.69 -6.77
CA GLU A 421 -0.23 -9.45 -7.35
C GLU A 421 0.28 -10.77 -7.91
N GLU A 422 1.37 -10.75 -8.68
CA GLU A 422 2.04 -11.96 -9.18
C GLU A 422 2.47 -12.89 -8.04
N ARG A 423 3.05 -12.34 -6.96
CA ARG A 423 3.42 -13.12 -5.77
C ARG A 423 2.22 -13.73 -5.06
N ARG A 424 1.07 -13.03 -5.01
CA ARG A 424 -0.16 -13.57 -4.41
C ARG A 424 -0.70 -14.73 -5.23
N THR A 425 -0.77 -14.57 -6.54
CA THR A 425 -1.22 -15.62 -7.46
C THR A 425 -0.28 -16.83 -7.41
N SER A 426 1.04 -16.59 -7.41
CA SER A 426 2.05 -17.65 -7.29
C SER A 426 1.95 -18.40 -5.96
N ALA A 427 1.73 -17.68 -4.84
CA ALA A 427 1.55 -18.31 -3.53
C ALA A 427 0.26 -19.15 -3.45
N GLN A 428 -0.85 -18.68 -4.03
CA GLN A 428 -2.11 -19.43 -4.10
C GLN A 428 -1.96 -20.71 -4.92
N LEU A 429 -1.35 -20.63 -6.09
CA LEU A 429 -1.08 -21.81 -6.93
C LEU A 429 -0.17 -22.81 -6.22
N SER A 430 0.84 -22.33 -5.49
CA SER A 430 1.75 -23.19 -4.74
C SER A 430 1.04 -23.89 -3.57
N ALA A 431 0.17 -23.18 -2.84
CA ALA A 431 -0.63 -23.76 -1.76
C ALA A 431 -1.61 -24.83 -2.28
N GLN A 432 -2.28 -24.55 -3.40
CA GLN A 432 -3.20 -25.52 -4.03
C GLN A 432 -2.44 -26.77 -4.51
N ARG A 433 -1.25 -26.61 -5.09
CA ARG A 433 -0.39 -27.74 -5.45
C ARG A 433 0.02 -28.57 -4.24
N GLN A 434 0.46 -27.91 -3.17
CA GLN A 434 0.84 -28.60 -1.93
C GLN A 434 -0.35 -29.36 -1.31
N GLU A 435 -1.54 -28.78 -1.32
CA GLU A 435 -2.75 -29.47 -0.84
C GLU A 435 -3.07 -30.71 -1.69
N LEU A 436 -2.97 -30.63 -3.01
CA LEU A 436 -3.19 -31.77 -3.90
C LEU A 436 -2.12 -32.85 -3.72
N GLU A 437 -0.85 -32.47 -3.60
CA GLU A 437 0.25 -33.39 -3.30
C GLU A 437 0.04 -34.10 -1.96
N GLU A 438 -0.41 -33.37 -0.94
CA GLU A 438 -0.73 -33.91 0.37
C GLU A 438 -1.89 -34.89 0.32
N ARG A 439 -3.01 -34.52 -0.33
CA ARG A 439 -4.18 -35.39 -0.48
C ARG A 439 -3.83 -36.67 -1.23
N ASN A 440 -3.02 -36.59 -2.29
CA ASN A 440 -2.57 -37.75 -3.05
C ASN A 440 -1.60 -38.63 -2.22
N ARG A 441 -0.71 -38.01 -1.44
CA ARG A 441 0.14 -38.74 -0.49
C ARG A 441 -0.68 -39.49 0.56
N ILE A 442 -1.63 -38.82 1.20
CA ILE A 442 -2.55 -39.42 2.18
C ILE A 442 -3.32 -40.59 1.53
N ALA A 443 -3.85 -40.42 0.32
CA ALA A 443 -4.56 -41.48 -0.39
C ALA A 443 -3.67 -42.72 -0.63
N ARG A 444 -2.39 -42.52 -1.00
CA ARG A 444 -1.42 -43.61 -1.17
C ARG A 444 -1.07 -44.29 0.16
N GLU A 445 -0.78 -43.53 1.20
CA GLU A 445 -0.49 -44.08 2.53
C GLU A 445 -1.69 -44.87 3.08
N LEU A 446 -2.91 -44.36 2.91
CA LEU A 446 -4.14 -45.07 3.25
C LEU A 446 -4.31 -46.34 2.42
N HIS A 447 -4.07 -46.28 1.10
CA HIS A 447 -4.17 -47.46 0.24
C HIS A 447 -3.20 -48.56 0.69
N ASP A 448 -1.93 -48.22 0.94
CA ASP A 448 -0.91 -49.17 1.33
C ASP A 448 -1.25 -49.83 2.69
N VAL A 449 -1.68 -49.04 3.67
CA VAL A 449 -2.08 -49.55 5.00
C VAL A 449 -3.30 -50.45 4.92
N VAL A 450 -4.34 -50.05 4.17
CA VAL A 450 -5.58 -50.83 4.08
C VAL A 450 -5.38 -52.09 3.24
N ALA A 451 -4.68 -51.98 2.10
CA ALA A 451 -4.38 -53.13 1.25
C ALA A 451 -3.53 -54.17 1.99
N HIS A 452 -2.51 -53.72 2.74
CA HIS A 452 -1.70 -54.61 3.56
C HIS A 452 -2.53 -55.29 4.65
N SER A 453 -3.36 -54.53 5.39
CA SER A 453 -4.20 -55.08 6.47
C SER A 453 -5.19 -56.12 5.96
N MET A 454 -5.87 -55.86 4.85
CA MET A 454 -6.80 -56.82 4.22
C MET A 454 -6.07 -58.05 3.70
N SER A 455 -4.85 -57.90 3.17
CA SER A 455 -4.03 -59.03 2.73
C SER A 455 -3.60 -59.91 3.90
N VAL A 456 -3.20 -59.33 5.04
CA VAL A 456 -2.85 -60.07 6.26
C VAL A 456 -4.06 -60.82 6.81
N ILE A 457 -5.23 -60.17 6.91
CA ILE A 457 -6.48 -60.81 7.37
C ILE A 457 -6.84 -61.98 6.45
N GLY A 458 -6.77 -61.80 5.13
CA GLY A 458 -7.04 -62.86 4.16
C GLY A 458 -6.09 -64.04 4.28
N VAL A 459 -4.79 -63.80 4.48
CA VAL A 459 -3.78 -64.85 4.68
C VAL A 459 -3.99 -65.56 6.02
N GLN A 460 -4.24 -64.84 7.11
CA GLN A 460 -4.50 -65.41 8.43
C GLN A 460 -5.76 -66.29 8.43
N ALA A 461 -6.84 -65.81 7.80
CA ALA A 461 -8.08 -66.58 7.65
C ALA A 461 -7.87 -67.84 6.80
N THR A 462 -7.16 -67.73 5.67
CA THR A 462 -6.87 -68.89 4.80
C THR A 462 -5.97 -69.93 5.48
N THR A 463 -5.04 -69.49 6.33
CA THR A 463 -4.09 -70.37 7.02
C THR A 463 -4.59 -70.94 8.35
N ALA A 464 -5.74 -70.48 8.85
CA ALA A 464 -6.29 -70.89 10.14
C ALA A 464 -6.49 -72.42 10.26
N LYS A 465 -7.01 -73.06 9.22
CA LYS A 465 -7.22 -74.52 9.15
C LYS A 465 -5.93 -75.36 9.26
N TYR A 466 -4.78 -74.78 8.92
CA TYR A 466 -3.48 -75.45 9.03
C TYR A 466 -2.78 -75.19 10.36
N ARG A 467 -3.23 -74.19 11.13
CA ARG A 467 -2.62 -73.78 12.41
C ARG A 467 -3.38 -74.28 13.63
N LEU A 468 -4.67 -74.58 13.48
CA LEU A 468 -5.54 -75.11 14.53
C LEU A 468 -6.04 -76.50 14.11
N PRO A 469 -5.35 -77.59 14.52
CA PRO A 469 -5.85 -78.95 14.33
C PRO A 469 -7.14 -79.16 15.14
N ASP A 470 -8.09 -79.93 14.60
CA ASP A 470 -9.43 -80.21 15.17
C ASP A 470 -10.46 -79.05 15.15
N MET A 471 -10.39 -78.18 14.15
CA MET A 471 -11.42 -77.15 13.91
C MET A 471 -12.75 -77.79 13.45
N ALA A 472 -13.86 -77.37 14.05
CA ALA A 472 -15.19 -77.78 13.61
C ALA A 472 -15.47 -77.30 12.17
N PRO A 473 -16.14 -78.10 11.32
CA PRO A 473 -16.37 -77.77 9.92
C PRO A 473 -17.20 -76.48 9.73
N GLU A 474 -18.07 -76.13 10.67
CA GLU A 474 -18.76 -74.83 10.62
C GLU A 474 -17.78 -73.65 10.76
N VAL A 475 -16.81 -73.74 11.66
CA VAL A 475 -15.81 -72.69 11.91
C VAL A 475 -14.82 -72.58 10.75
N GLU A 476 -14.46 -73.69 10.10
CA GLU A 476 -13.65 -73.68 8.88
C GLU A 476 -14.35 -72.91 7.75
N SER A 477 -15.66 -73.12 7.57
CA SER A 477 -16.46 -72.41 6.56
C SER A 477 -16.56 -70.89 6.83
N GLU A 478 -16.60 -70.49 8.11
CA GLU A 478 -16.57 -69.08 8.50
C GLU A 478 -15.24 -68.41 8.15
N PHE A 479 -14.10 -69.05 8.41
CA PHE A 479 -12.78 -68.51 8.03
C PHE A 479 -12.60 -68.44 6.51
N GLU A 480 -13.13 -69.39 5.75
CA GLU A 480 -13.11 -69.35 4.29
C GLU A 480 -13.96 -68.19 3.74
N SER A 481 -15.12 -67.93 4.36
CA SER A 481 -15.96 -66.77 4.09
C SER A 481 -15.23 -65.44 4.38
N VAL A 482 -14.53 -65.33 5.53
CA VAL A 482 -13.72 -64.15 5.88
C VAL A 482 -12.57 -63.92 4.89
N ALA A 483 -11.91 -64.99 4.45
CA ALA A 483 -10.87 -64.92 3.42
C ALA A 483 -11.44 -64.48 2.06
N GLY A 484 -12.63 -64.97 1.69
CA GLY A 484 -13.37 -64.54 0.51
C GLY A 484 -13.73 -63.06 0.54
N SER A 485 -14.30 -62.58 1.66
CA SER A 485 -14.67 -61.18 1.85
C SER A 485 -13.46 -60.24 1.79
N SER A 486 -12.32 -60.64 2.37
CA SER A 486 -11.07 -59.86 2.30
C SER A 486 -10.53 -59.74 0.88
N ARG A 487 -10.60 -60.81 0.07
CA ARG A 487 -10.20 -60.81 -1.35
C ARG A 487 -11.14 -59.96 -2.21
N GLN A 488 -12.44 -60.01 -1.93
CA GLN A 488 -13.43 -59.19 -2.63
C GLN A 488 -13.21 -57.71 -2.33
N ALA A 489 -13.03 -57.32 -1.06
CA ALA A 489 -12.77 -55.94 -0.67
C ALA A 489 -11.50 -55.36 -1.31
N LEU A 490 -10.42 -56.15 -1.42
CA LEU A 490 -9.20 -55.77 -2.14
C LEU A 490 -9.44 -55.54 -3.64
N THR A 491 -10.31 -56.34 -4.25
CA THR A 491 -10.62 -56.26 -5.67
C THR A 491 -11.45 -55.02 -5.97
N GLU A 492 -12.49 -54.76 -5.18
CA GLU A 492 -13.32 -53.56 -5.30
C GLU A 492 -12.51 -52.27 -5.12
N MET A 493 -11.61 -52.23 -4.13
CA MET A 493 -10.73 -51.08 -3.91
C MET A 493 -9.78 -50.83 -5.08
N ARG A 494 -9.16 -51.88 -5.65
CA ARG A 494 -8.27 -51.76 -6.82
C ARG A 494 -9.03 -51.25 -8.05
N SER A 495 -10.27 -51.70 -8.25
CA SER A 495 -11.13 -51.19 -9.33
C SER A 495 -11.46 -49.71 -9.18
N LEU A 496 -11.82 -49.26 -7.97
CA LEU A 496 -12.10 -47.83 -7.71
C LEU A 496 -10.85 -46.95 -7.90
N LEU A 497 -9.67 -47.44 -7.54
CA LEU A 497 -8.41 -46.71 -7.72
C LEU A 497 -7.98 -46.65 -9.20
N ALA A 498 -8.23 -47.71 -9.97
CA ALA A 498 -8.02 -47.72 -11.41
C ALA A 498 -8.90 -46.66 -12.12
N LEU A 499 -10.16 -46.53 -11.70
CA LEU A 499 -11.09 -45.50 -12.16
C LEU A 499 -10.62 -44.07 -11.82
N LEU A 500 -10.14 -43.85 -10.59
CA LEU A 500 -9.60 -42.55 -10.17
C LEU A 500 -8.32 -42.19 -10.95
N ARG A 501 -7.44 -43.16 -11.20
CA ARG A 501 -6.22 -42.93 -11.99
C ARG A 501 -6.53 -42.59 -13.44
N SER A 502 -7.51 -43.26 -14.07
CA SER A 502 -7.96 -42.90 -15.42
C SER A 502 -8.59 -41.50 -15.51
N ALA A 503 -9.29 -41.05 -14.46
CA ALA A 503 -9.89 -39.71 -14.42
C ALA A 503 -8.87 -38.58 -14.18
N GLU A 504 -7.72 -38.91 -13.58
CA GLU A 504 -6.64 -37.97 -13.29
C GLU A 504 -5.67 -37.84 -14.49
N GLU A 505 -5.46 -38.92 -15.24
CA GLU A 505 -4.72 -38.93 -16.53
C GLU A 505 -5.41 -38.08 -17.62
N ASP A 506 -6.74 -37.94 -17.58
CA ASP A 506 -7.51 -37.09 -18.50
C ASP A 506 -7.27 -35.57 -18.31
N ARG A 507 -6.56 -35.16 -17.24
CA ARG A 507 -6.31 -33.74 -16.89
C ARG A 507 -4.86 -33.27 -17.07
N GLY A 508 -3.95 -34.09 -17.60
CA GLY A 508 -2.55 -33.67 -17.71
C GLY A 508 -1.62 -34.52 -18.60
N ALA A 509 -1.78 -34.41 -19.92
CA ALA A 509 -0.81 -34.70 -20.99
C ALA A 509 -0.20 -36.13 -21.14
N PRO A 510 0.10 -36.60 -22.38
CA PRO A 510 0.01 -38.01 -22.75
C PRO A 510 1.37 -38.73 -22.84
N LEU A 511 1.46 -39.98 -22.40
CA LEU A 511 2.62 -40.86 -22.67
C LEU A 511 2.26 -42.34 -22.96
N VAL A 512 1.07 -42.61 -23.49
CA VAL A 512 0.82 -43.91 -24.15
C VAL A 512 0.27 -43.63 -25.55
N PRO A 513 0.87 -44.17 -26.64
CA PRO A 513 0.32 -44.01 -27.97
C PRO A 513 -1.10 -44.56 -27.98
N GLN A 514 -2.06 -43.75 -28.43
CA GLN A 514 -3.43 -44.21 -28.54
C GLN A 514 -3.51 -45.40 -29.49
N PRO A 515 -4.29 -46.44 -29.15
CA PRO A 515 -4.45 -47.61 -30.02
C PRO A 515 -4.93 -47.17 -31.39
N THR A 516 -4.29 -47.70 -32.41
CA THR A 516 -4.57 -47.39 -33.81
C THR A 516 -5.63 -48.35 -34.36
N LEU A 517 -6.19 -48.04 -35.52
CA LEU A 517 -7.16 -48.91 -36.21
C LEU A 517 -6.62 -50.35 -36.43
N ALA A 518 -5.30 -50.53 -36.45
CA ALA A 518 -4.64 -51.82 -36.55
C ALA A 518 -4.83 -52.72 -35.30
N ASP A 519 -5.20 -52.15 -34.15
CA ASP A 519 -5.33 -52.86 -32.87
C ASP A 519 -6.75 -53.42 -32.63
N ILE A 520 -7.72 -53.05 -33.49
CA ILE A 520 -9.13 -53.48 -33.41
C ILE A 520 -9.29 -55.01 -33.48
N PRO A 521 -8.58 -55.76 -34.35
CA PRO A 521 -8.72 -57.22 -34.40
C PRO A 521 -8.32 -57.90 -33.08
N ALA A 522 -7.28 -57.42 -32.40
CA ALA A 522 -6.81 -57.98 -31.13
C ALA A 522 -7.79 -57.71 -29.99
N LEU A 523 -8.39 -56.52 -29.95
CA LEU A 523 -9.41 -56.14 -28.98
C LEU A 523 -10.70 -56.96 -29.14
N LEU A 524 -11.13 -57.22 -30.38
CA LEU A 524 -12.28 -58.07 -30.67
C LEU A 524 -12.06 -59.50 -30.22
N GLU A 525 -10.86 -60.03 -30.40
CA GLU A 525 -10.53 -61.40 -30.02
C GLU A 525 -10.48 -61.58 -28.51
N ALA A 526 -9.90 -60.63 -27.78
CA ALA A 526 -9.94 -60.62 -26.31
C ALA A 526 -11.39 -60.57 -25.78
N THR A 527 -12.26 -59.81 -26.44
CA THR A 527 -13.67 -59.67 -26.03
C THR A 527 -14.49 -60.92 -26.38
N ARG A 528 -14.18 -61.61 -27.48
CA ARG A 528 -14.78 -62.91 -27.81
C ARG A 528 -14.40 -64.00 -26.82
N GLN A 529 -13.16 -63.98 -26.33
CA GLN A 529 -12.69 -64.91 -25.29
C GLN A 529 -13.44 -64.72 -23.96
N SER A 530 -13.98 -63.53 -23.70
CA SER A 530 -14.91 -63.28 -22.57
C SER A 530 -16.36 -63.73 -22.80
N GLY A 531 -16.65 -64.40 -23.93
CA GLY A 531 -17.96 -65.01 -24.22
C GLY A 531 -18.94 -64.12 -24.99
N ALA A 532 -18.56 -62.90 -25.36
CA ALA A 532 -19.41 -61.99 -26.14
C ALA A 532 -19.35 -62.32 -27.65
N ARG A 533 -20.50 -62.44 -28.32
CA ARG A 533 -20.58 -62.63 -29.78
C ARG A 533 -20.55 -61.27 -30.47
N ILE A 534 -19.39 -60.89 -31.02
CA ILE A 534 -19.19 -59.59 -31.68
C ILE A 534 -18.66 -59.82 -33.11
N GLY A 535 -19.34 -59.23 -34.09
CA GLY A 535 -18.93 -59.21 -35.49
C GLY A 535 -18.40 -57.84 -35.88
N LEU A 536 -17.34 -57.79 -36.69
CA LEU A 536 -16.82 -56.55 -37.27
C LEU A 536 -17.27 -56.48 -38.74
N ARG A 537 -17.99 -55.42 -39.10
CA ARG A 537 -18.27 -55.07 -40.49
C ARG A 537 -17.56 -53.75 -40.78
N TRP A 538 -16.57 -53.79 -41.67
CA TRP A 538 -15.85 -52.60 -42.11
C TRP A 538 -16.26 -52.26 -43.54
N THR A 539 -16.66 -51.00 -43.76
CA THR A 539 -16.98 -50.46 -45.09
C THR A 539 -15.83 -49.54 -45.52
N PRO A 540 -15.09 -49.86 -46.60
CA PRO A 540 -14.13 -48.93 -47.17
C PRO A 540 -14.85 -47.69 -47.71
N ARG A 541 -14.38 -46.49 -47.36
CA ARG A 541 -14.71 -45.25 -48.08
C ARG A 541 -13.72 -45.08 -49.22
N ASP A 542 -14.18 -44.67 -50.39
CA ASP A 542 -13.32 -44.28 -51.50
C ASP A 542 -12.66 -42.90 -51.24
N GLU A 543 -11.72 -42.52 -52.11
CA GLU A 543 -10.85 -41.33 -51.95
C GLU A 543 -11.61 -39.99 -51.95
N HIS A 544 -12.92 -39.98 -52.24
CA HIS A 544 -13.77 -38.78 -52.25
C HIS A 544 -14.81 -38.74 -51.11
N GLY A 545 -14.87 -39.77 -50.25
CA GLY A 545 -15.54 -39.68 -48.95
C GLY A 545 -17.05 -39.93 -48.92
N ASP A 546 -17.64 -40.50 -49.98
CA ASP A 546 -19.05 -40.93 -49.97
C ASP A 546 -19.19 -42.43 -49.61
N PRO A 547 -20.22 -42.82 -48.82
CA PRO A 547 -20.47 -44.22 -48.50
C PRO A 547 -21.11 -44.96 -49.70
N THR A 548 -20.52 -46.07 -50.12
CA THR A 548 -21.14 -47.00 -51.08
C THR A 548 -22.16 -47.88 -50.38
N TRP A 549 -23.43 -47.77 -50.76
CA TRP A 549 -24.50 -48.66 -50.31
C TRP A 549 -24.85 -49.65 -51.42
N ASP A 550 -24.66 -50.95 -51.19
CA ASP A 550 -25.46 -51.98 -51.85
C ASP A 550 -26.67 -52.26 -50.97
N ALA A 551 -27.85 -51.87 -51.46
CA ALA A 551 -29.11 -51.94 -50.75
C ALA A 551 -29.77 -53.32 -50.91
N GLU A 552 -29.20 -54.33 -50.25
CA GLU A 552 -29.89 -55.60 -49.98
C GLU A 552 -29.35 -56.16 -48.66
N ASP A 553 -30.25 -56.64 -47.79
CA ASP A 553 -29.99 -57.18 -46.45
C ASP A 553 -29.71 -56.20 -45.30
N ILE A 554 -30.76 -55.45 -44.93
CA ILE A 554 -31.02 -55.10 -43.52
C ILE A 554 -32.34 -55.74 -43.11
N SER A 555 -32.27 -56.90 -42.47
CA SER A 555 -33.33 -57.40 -41.60
C SER A 555 -32.78 -57.49 -40.17
N VAL A 556 -33.37 -56.71 -39.26
CA VAL A 556 -33.09 -56.75 -37.83
C VAL A 556 -34.21 -57.57 -37.19
N PRO A 557 -33.94 -58.74 -36.57
CA PRO A 557 -34.95 -59.42 -35.79
C PRO A 557 -35.13 -58.66 -34.47
N ALA A 558 -36.38 -58.31 -34.19
CA ALA A 558 -36.81 -57.73 -32.93
C ALA A 558 -36.72 -58.72 -31.76
N ALA A 559 -36.65 -58.13 -30.57
CA ALA A 559 -36.91 -58.69 -29.24
C ALA A 559 -35.76 -59.48 -28.56
N THR A 560 -35.25 -58.92 -27.47
CA THR A 560 -35.84 -59.20 -26.14
C THR A 560 -35.32 -58.18 -25.13
N GLY A 561 -36.24 -57.47 -24.50
CA GLY A 561 -35.95 -56.54 -23.42
C GLY A 561 -35.74 -57.28 -22.10
N LEU A 562 -34.99 -56.63 -21.21
CA LEU A 562 -35.21 -56.67 -19.77
C LEU A 562 -34.45 -55.48 -19.16
N THR A 563 -35.23 -54.49 -18.74
CA THR A 563 -34.86 -53.48 -17.76
C THR A 563 -34.90 -54.10 -16.36
N ALA A 564 -33.79 -54.03 -15.64
CA ALA A 564 -33.71 -53.73 -14.21
C ALA A 564 -32.26 -53.33 -13.90
#